data_AF-A0A1C6H7M1-F1
#
_entry.id   AF-A0A1C6H7M1-F1
#
_cell.length_a   1.000
_cell.length_b   1.000
_cell.length_c   1.000
_cell.angle_alpha   90.00
_cell.angle_beta   90.00
_cell.angle_gamma   90.00
#
_symmetry.space_group_name_H-M   'P 1'
#
loop_
_entity.id
_entity.type
_entity.pdbx_description
1 polymer ?
#
loop_
_entity_poly.entity_id
_entity_poly.type
_entity_poly.pdbx_seq_one_letter_code
_entity_poly.pdbx_strand_id
1 'polypeptide(L)'
;MNVLSILIKTFAVFDLIIIAIYFGGDIFSTVLGKFRKKPVQKDDFEFYDEDTAAVPLSIDSIRLLYSGDVTDFVKEQLLPGAAKTMDTLVESERTAVLLLLSALIGFLKEEGRMDEQNFPMVMELLNHAKGTKEDDEKDPVDMLLDEEARHIRRDYYNDYQRYQLMQVDKNRVILACRIIINDLLGKLYRYDYRFSYDLLLTEENSIERKLYNYGQAEWEDEEYEP
;
A
#
# COMPACT_ATOMS: atom_id res chain seq x y z
N MET A 1 55.85 47.90 -44.28
CA MET A 1 56.19 47.31 -42.95
C MET A 1 54.99 47.14 -42.02
N ASN A 2 53.94 47.99 -42.07
CA ASN A 2 52.81 47.90 -41.12
C ASN A 2 51.86 46.70 -41.35
N VAL A 3 51.58 46.32 -42.61
CA VAL A 3 50.63 45.23 -42.92
C VAL A 3 51.15 43.86 -42.47
N LEU A 4 52.45 43.59 -42.67
CA LEU A 4 53.08 42.33 -42.29
C LEU A 4 53.12 42.15 -40.75
N SER A 5 53.34 43.25 -40.01
CA SER A 5 53.28 43.25 -38.55
C SER A 5 51.86 43.03 -38.01
N ILE A 6 50.84 43.57 -38.68
CA ILE A 6 49.43 43.34 -38.32
C ILE A 6 49.06 41.88 -38.55
N LEU A 7 49.44 41.29 -39.69
CA LEU A 7 49.17 39.88 -40.00
C LEU A 7 49.82 38.92 -38.98
N ILE A 8 51.08 39.17 -38.60
CA ILE A 8 51.79 38.36 -37.60
C ILE A 8 51.11 38.46 -36.23
N LYS A 9 50.67 39.66 -35.83
CA LYS A 9 49.93 39.85 -34.57
C LYS A 9 48.58 39.15 -34.59
N THR A 10 47.86 39.16 -35.72
CA THR A 10 46.57 38.46 -35.84
C THR A 10 46.74 36.94 -35.75
N PHE A 11 47.80 36.37 -36.35
CA PHE A 11 48.11 34.95 -36.22
C PHE A 11 48.50 34.58 -34.78
N ALA A 12 49.31 35.40 -34.11
CA ALA A 12 49.71 35.16 -32.72
C ALA A 12 48.53 35.21 -31.74
N VAL A 13 47.58 36.14 -31.94
CA VAL A 13 46.36 36.22 -31.12
C VAL A 13 45.44 35.03 -31.39
N PHE A 14 45.32 34.60 -32.64
CA PHE A 14 44.50 33.44 -33.01
C PHE A 14 45.06 32.14 -32.41
N ASP A 15 46.37 31.92 -32.46
CA ASP A 15 47.02 30.77 -31.81
C ASP A 15 46.83 30.77 -30.30
N LEU A 16 46.90 31.94 -29.65
CA LEU A 16 46.67 32.07 -28.20
C LEU A 16 45.22 31.72 -27.83
N ILE A 17 44.24 32.09 -28.67
CA ILE A 17 42.84 31.71 -28.49
C ILE A 17 42.64 30.20 -28.69
N ILE A 18 43.30 29.60 -29.69
CA ILE A 18 43.24 28.14 -29.91
C ILE A 18 43.85 27.39 -28.72
N ILE A 19 45.00 27.83 -28.21
CA ILE A 19 45.63 27.26 -27.02
C ILE A 19 44.70 27.41 -25.80
N ALA A 20 44.04 28.56 -25.62
CA ALA A 20 43.09 28.78 -24.54
C ALA A 20 41.86 27.86 -24.63
N ILE A 21 41.34 27.59 -25.82
CA ILE A 21 40.24 26.62 -26.04
C ILE A 21 40.73 25.19 -25.78
N TYR A 22 41.93 24.85 -26.22
CA TYR A 22 42.50 23.51 -26.09
C TYR A 22 42.81 23.16 -24.61
N PHE A 23 43.32 24.11 -23.83
CA PHE A 23 43.53 23.94 -22.39
C PHE A 23 42.26 24.18 -21.55
N GLY A 24 41.30 24.96 -22.06
CA GLY A 24 40.04 25.27 -21.36
C GLY A 24 38.98 24.17 -21.43
N GLY A 25 39.11 23.20 -22.35
CA GLY A 25 38.15 22.11 -22.54
C GLY A 25 38.07 21.13 -21.35
N ASP A 26 39.18 20.91 -20.64
CA ASP A 26 39.26 19.89 -19.58
C ASP A 26 38.73 20.36 -18.22
N ILE A 27 38.82 21.67 -17.96
CA ILE A 27 38.32 22.28 -16.73
C ILE A 27 36.81 22.55 -16.84
N PHE A 28 36.32 22.96 -18.00
CA PHE A 28 34.89 23.24 -18.21
C PHE A 28 34.03 21.98 -18.25
N SER A 29 34.53 20.87 -18.81
CA SER A 29 33.81 19.58 -18.84
C SER A 29 33.59 19.00 -17.43
N THR A 30 34.59 19.12 -16.55
CA THR A 30 34.53 18.65 -15.16
C THR A 30 33.55 19.46 -14.30
N VAL A 31 33.48 20.77 -14.50
CA VAL A 31 32.57 21.65 -13.75
C VAL A 31 31.13 21.60 -14.29
N LEU A 32 30.96 21.48 -15.61
CA LEU A 32 29.63 21.36 -16.23
C LEU A 32 29.00 19.97 -16.03
N GLY A 33 29.82 18.92 -15.87
CA GLY A 33 29.39 17.58 -15.47
C GLY A 33 28.78 17.54 -14.06
N LYS A 34 29.23 18.40 -13.14
CA LYS A 34 28.64 18.53 -11.79
C LYS A 34 27.30 19.28 -11.77
N PHE A 35 26.99 20.07 -12.81
CA PHE A 35 25.74 20.84 -12.92
C PHE A 35 24.66 20.17 -13.79
N ARG A 36 24.99 19.14 -14.57
CA ARG A 36 24.01 18.32 -15.29
C ARG A 36 23.67 17.06 -14.47
N LYS A 37 22.62 17.15 -13.64
CA LYS A 37 21.86 15.95 -13.24
C LYS A 37 21.34 15.29 -14.52
N LYS A 38 21.91 14.15 -14.89
CA LYS A 38 21.26 13.23 -15.84
C LYS A 38 19.93 12.80 -15.22
N PRO A 39 18.83 12.71 -15.96
CA PRO A 39 17.71 11.88 -15.52
C PRO A 39 18.26 10.45 -15.43
N VAL A 40 18.34 9.93 -14.20
CA VAL A 40 18.67 8.53 -13.96
C VAL A 40 17.55 7.71 -14.58
N GLN A 41 17.86 7.02 -15.67
CA GLN A 41 17.07 5.89 -16.13
C GLN A 41 17.29 4.82 -15.06
N LYS A 42 16.32 4.68 -14.16
CA LYS A 42 16.37 3.69 -13.08
C LYS A 42 16.25 2.31 -13.74
N ASP A 43 17.36 1.60 -13.79
CA ASP A 43 17.36 0.16 -14.02
C ASP A 43 16.62 -0.49 -12.84
N ASP A 44 15.74 -1.45 -13.14
CA ASP A 44 14.79 -2.08 -12.21
C ASP A 44 15.44 -2.94 -11.08
N PHE A 45 16.73 -2.76 -10.79
CA PHE A 45 17.48 -3.53 -9.78
C PHE A 45 18.55 -2.70 -9.05
N GLU A 46 18.21 -1.49 -8.60
CA GLU A 46 19.05 -0.75 -7.64
C GLU A 46 18.80 -1.25 -6.21
N PHE A 47 19.85 -1.82 -5.61
CA PHE A 47 19.97 -2.18 -4.21
C PHE A 47 19.64 -0.96 -3.33
N TYR A 48 18.71 -1.11 -2.39
CA TYR A 48 18.11 -0.02 -1.61
C TYR A 48 19.16 0.95 -1.03
N ASP A 49 19.08 2.23 -1.44
CA ASP A 49 19.72 3.35 -0.72
C ASP A 49 18.98 3.55 0.61
N GLU A 50 19.72 3.34 1.70
CA GLU A 50 19.27 3.36 3.10
C GLU A 50 18.72 4.73 3.56
N ASP A 51 18.85 5.77 2.74
CA ASP A 51 18.51 7.16 3.05
C ASP A 51 17.21 7.68 2.41
N THR A 52 16.41 6.82 1.77
CA THR A 52 15.03 7.16 1.33
C THR A 52 13.99 6.34 2.12
N ALA A 53 13.60 6.90 3.26
CA ALA A 53 12.89 6.30 4.38
C ALA A 53 11.40 5.91 4.19
N ALA A 54 10.96 5.46 3.01
CA ALA A 54 9.63 4.85 2.86
C ALA A 54 9.65 3.77 1.78
N VAL A 55 9.53 2.51 2.20
CA VAL A 55 9.35 1.38 1.27
C VAL A 55 8.02 1.63 0.52
N PRO A 56 8.03 1.72 -0.83
CA PRO A 56 6.80 1.94 -1.58
C PRO A 56 5.84 0.76 -1.38
N LEU A 57 4.53 1.05 -1.37
CA LEU A 57 3.51 0.00 -1.26
C LEU A 57 3.69 -1.03 -2.38
N SER A 58 3.70 -2.30 -2.02
CA SER A 58 3.92 -3.44 -2.91
C SER A 58 2.97 -4.58 -2.57
N ILE A 59 2.97 -5.61 -3.41
CA ILE A 59 2.17 -6.83 -3.22
C ILE A 59 2.51 -7.52 -1.88
N ASP A 60 3.75 -7.39 -1.41
CA ASP A 60 4.25 -8.04 -0.20
C ASP A 60 4.23 -7.14 1.04
N SER A 61 3.67 -5.92 0.96
CA SER A 61 3.70 -4.95 2.07
C SER A 61 3.14 -5.51 3.38
N ILE A 62 2.03 -6.26 3.35
CA ILE A 62 1.45 -6.86 4.56
C ILE A 62 2.36 -7.97 5.13
N ARG A 63 3.01 -8.77 4.28
CA ARG A 63 3.94 -9.83 4.72
C ARG A 63 5.16 -9.25 5.43
N LEU A 64 5.67 -8.13 4.92
CA LEU A 64 6.86 -7.47 5.45
C LEU A 64 6.57 -6.56 6.65
N LEU A 65 5.29 -6.30 6.94
CA LEU A 65 4.87 -5.44 8.04
C LEU A 65 5.15 -6.09 9.41
N TYR A 66 5.63 -5.29 10.36
CA TYR A 66 5.68 -5.67 11.77
C TYR A 66 4.30 -5.49 12.40
N SER A 67 3.85 -6.43 13.23
CA SER A 67 2.48 -6.40 13.79
C SER A 67 2.19 -5.15 14.63
N GLY A 68 3.20 -4.59 15.31
CA GLY A 68 3.05 -3.35 16.09
C GLY A 68 2.92 -2.07 15.26
N ASP A 69 3.26 -2.11 13.96
CA ASP A 69 3.33 -0.92 13.09
C ASP A 69 2.12 -0.82 12.14
N VAL A 70 1.11 -1.67 12.32
CA VAL A 70 -0.03 -1.77 11.39
C VAL A 70 -0.79 -0.46 11.26
N THR A 71 -1.05 0.23 12.36
CA THR A 71 -1.82 1.47 12.35
C THR A 71 -1.05 2.62 11.70
N ASP A 72 0.25 2.71 11.94
CA ASP A 72 1.11 3.68 11.27
C ASP A 72 1.24 3.38 9.79
N PHE A 73 1.40 2.11 9.41
CA PHE A 73 1.37 1.68 8.02
C PHE A 73 0.09 2.10 7.28
N VAL A 74 -1.08 1.85 7.87
CA VAL A 74 -2.37 2.24 7.26
C VAL A 74 -2.43 3.76 7.11
N LYS A 75 -2.07 4.50 8.15
CA LYS A 75 -2.17 5.96 8.17
C LYS A 75 -1.17 6.65 7.22
N GLU A 76 0.06 6.17 7.17
CA GLU A 76 1.17 6.85 6.50
C GLU A 76 1.46 6.31 5.10
N GLN A 77 1.13 5.05 4.81
CA GLN A 77 1.41 4.43 3.51
C GLN A 77 0.15 4.13 2.70
N LEU A 78 -0.91 3.61 3.33
CA LEU A 78 -2.12 3.20 2.62
C LEU A 78 -3.06 4.38 2.30
N LEU A 79 -3.51 5.10 3.34
CA LEU A 79 -4.53 6.13 3.23
C LEU A 79 -4.13 7.38 2.40
N PRO A 80 -2.86 7.81 2.35
CA PRO A 80 -2.47 8.92 1.46
C PRO A 80 -2.73 8.64 -0.02
N GLY A 81 -2.65 7.37 -0.43
CA GLY A 81 -2.99 6.93 -1.79
C GLY A 81 -4.48 7.06 -2.13
N ALA A 82 -5.33 7.27 -1.13
CA ALA A 82 -6.78 7.33 -1.20
C ALA A 82 -7.37 8.69 -0.78
N ALA A 83 -6.57 9.77 -0.84
CA ALA A 83 -6.98 11.12 -0.42
C ALA A 83 -8.35 11.53 -0.99
N LYS A 84 -8.61 11.26 -2.27
CA LYS A 84 -9.90 11.57 -2.91
C LYS A 84 -11.11 10.93 -2.21
N THR A 85 -11.00 9.66 -1.82
CA THR A 85 -12.08 8.95 -1.12
C THR A 85 -12.20 9.46 0.32
N MET A 86 -11.07 9.63 1.00
CA MET A 86 -11.01 10.14 2.38
C MET A 86 -11.61 11.56 2.49
N ASP A 87 -11.41 12.40 1.48
CA ASP A 87 -11.95 13.75 1.44
C ASP A 87 -13.48 13.81 1.43
N THR A 88 -14.15 12.76 0.94
CA THR A 88 -15.62 12.67 0.94
C THR A 88 -16.20 12.29 2.30
N LEU A 89 -15.38 11.76 3.21
CA LEU A 89 -15.80 11.25 4.51
C LEU A 89 -15.69 12.31 5.60
N VAL A 90 -16.58 12.21 6.59
CA VAL A 90 -16.54 13.00 7.83
C VAL A 90 -15.43 12.46 8.74
N GLU A 91 -14.88 13.28 9.64
CA GLU A 91 -13.75 12.92 10.51
C GLU A 91 -13.97 11.63 11.32
N SER A 92 -15.19 11.40 11.81
CA SER A 92 -15.53 10.16 12.51
C SER A 92 -15.49 8.94 11.59
N GLU A 93 -15.93 9.08 10.34
CA GLU A 93 -15.89 8.03 9.33
C GLU A 93 -14.44 7.77 8.88
N ARG A 94 -13.60 8.81 8.76
CA ARG A 94 -12.17 8.65 8.47
C ARG A 94 -11.47 7.85 9.56
N THR A 95 -11.79 8.14 10.82
CA THR A 95 -11.27 7.40 11.96
C THR A 95 -11.78 5.95 11.96
N ALA A 96 -13.06 5.74 11.61
CA ALA A 96 -13.63 4.40 11.48
C ALA A 96 -12.98 3.60 10.34
N VAL A 97 -12.66 4.22 9.20
CA VAL A 97 -11.90 3.61 8.09
C VAL A 97 -10.51 3.19 8.56
N LEU A 98 -9.79 4.08 9.27
CA LEU A 98 -8.48 3.77 9.83
C LEU A 98 -8.56 2.55 10.75
N LEU A 99 -9.47 2.58 11.74
CA LEU A 99 -9.63 1.48 12.71
C LEU A 99 -10.01 0.16 12.02
N LEU A 100 -10.94 0.19 11.06
CA LEU A 100 -11.37 -1.01 10.35
C LEU A 100 -10.23 -1.61 9.51
N LEU A 101 -9.53 -0.79 8.72
CA LEU A 101 -8.41 -1.28 7.91
C LEU A 101 -7.24 -1.77 8.77
N SER A 102 -6.92 -1.06 9.86
CA SER A 102 -5.91 -1.50 10.84
C SER A 102 -6.28 -2.83 11.48
N ALA A 103 -7.55 -3.01 11.87
CA ALA A 103 -8.03 -4.26 12.42
C ALA A 103 -7.91 -5.42 11.43
N LEU A 104 -8.38 -5.26 10.20
CA LEU A 104 -8.35 -6.34 9.21
C LEU A 104 -6.92 -6.69 8.77
N ILE A 105 -6.07 -5.69 8.53
CA ILE A 105 -4.66 -5.92 8.16
C ILE A 105 -3.89 -6.52 9.33
N GLY A 106 -4.13 -6.05 10.56
CA GLY A 106 -3.50 -6.59 11.76
C GLY A 106 -3.92 -8.03 12.04
N PHE A 107 -5.21 -8.34 11.85
CA PHE A 107 -5.72 -9.71 11.95
C PHE A 107 -5.02 -10.65 10.95
N LEU A 108 -4.94 -10.26 9.67
CA LEU A 108 -4.22 -11.05 8.67
C LEU A 108 -2.74 -11.20 9.00
N LYS A 109 -2.11 -10.13 9.49
CA LYS A 109 -0.68 -10.13 9.82
C LYS A 109 -0.34 -11.08 10.96
N GLU A 110 -1.20 -11.15 11.98
CA GLU A 110 -0.97 -11.96 13.18
C GLU A 110 -1.46 -13.40 13.05
N GLU A 111 -2.66 -13.60 12.49
CA GLU A 111 -3.32 -14.92 12.45
C GLU A 111 -3.26 -15.57 11.07
N GLY A 112 -3.16 -14.76 10.00
CA GLY A 112 -3.14 -15.24 8.63
C GLY A 112 -1.82 -15.92 8.26
N ARG A 113 -1.92 -16.94 7.41
CA ARG A 113 -0.74 -17.59 6.84
C ARG A 113 0.01 -16.62 5.93
N MET A 114 1.28 -16.92 5.66
CA MET A 114 2.11 -16.07 4.79
C MET A 114 1.48 -15.82 3.43
N ASP A 115 0.80 -16.80 2.84
CA ASP A 115 0.10 -16.68 1.57
C ASP A 115 -1.15 -15.81 1.66
N GLU A 116 -1.89 -15.83 2.79
CA GLU A 116 -3.10 -15.04 3.08
C GLU A 116 -2.81 -13.59 3.52
N GLN A 117 -1.57 -13.28 3.91
CA GLN A 117 -1.11 -11.94 4.30
C GLN A 117 -0.98 -10.98 3.09
N ASN A 118 -2.10 -10.66 2.43
CA ASN A 118 -2.13 -9.87 1.21
C ASN A 118 -3.39 -8.99 1.10
N PHE A 119 -3.34 -7.93 0.28
CA PHE A 119 -4.49 -7.03 0.07
C PHE A 119 -5.73 -7.70 -0.54
N PRO A 120 -5.60 -8.70 -1.44
CA PRO A 120 -6.71 -9.53 -1.89
C PRO A 120 -7.57 -10.07 -0.73
N MET A 121 -6.93 -10.65 0.29
CA MET A 121 -7.63 -11.21 1.44
C MET A 121 -8.30 -10.12 2.30
N VAL A 122 -7.74 -8.91 2.36
CA VAL A 122 -8.41 -7.76 2.98
C VAL A 122 -9.72 -7.43 2.25
N MET A 123 -9.74 -7.53 0.93
CA MET A 123 -10.96 -7.31 0.13
C MET A 123 -12.01 -8.39 0.41
N GLU A 124 -11.60 -9.66 0.53
CA GLU A 124 -12.51 -10.77 0.86
C GLU A 124 -13.14 -10.61 2.25
N LEU A 125 -12.35 -10.21 3.26
CA LEU A 125 -12.87 -9.83 4.57
C LEU A 125 -13.89 -8.69 4.44
N LEU A 126 -13.55 -7.62 3.71
CA LEU A 126 -14.46 -6.49 3.51
C LEU A 126 -15.74 -6.89 2.77
N ASN A 127 -15.72 -7.89 1.89
CA ASN A 127 -16.89 -8.38 1.17
C ASN A 127 -17.88 -9.10 2.10
N HIS A 128 -17.36 -9.80 3.12
CA HIS A 128 -18.17 -10.53 4.12
C HIS A 128 -18.58 -9.67 5.32
N ALA A 129 -17.96 -8.50 5.53
CA ALA A 129 -18.36 -7.57 6.58
C ALA A 129 -19.74 -6.95 6.31
N LYS A 130 -20.64 -7.00 7.30
CA LYS A 130 -21.95 -6.34 7.31
C LYS A 130 -21.88 -5.09 8.21
N GLY A 131 -22.41 -3.97 7.73
CA GLY A 131 -22.38 -2.72 8.48
C GLY A 131 -23.56 -2.55 9.43
N THR A 132 -24.78 -2.61 8.88
CA THR A 132 -26.01 -2.67 9.69
C THR A 132 -26.25 -4.12 10.09
N LYS A 133 -26.48 -4.35 11.38
CA LYS A 133 -26.72 -5.67 11.96
C LYS A 133 -28.05 -5.62 12.70
N GLU A 134 -28.90 -6.61 12.48
CA GLU A 134 -30.10 -6.79 13.29
C GLU A 134 -29.72 -7.50 14.61
N ASP A 135 -30.63 -7.52 15.58
CA ASP A 135 -30.45 -7.97 16.98
C ASP A 135 -29.44 -9.13 17.17
N ASP A 136 -28.27 -8.85 17.77
CA ASP A 136 -27.14 -9.78 18.00
C ASP A 136 -26.58 -10.53 16.75
N GLU A 137 -26.98 -10.15 15.54
CA GLU A 137 -26.49 -10.73 14.28
C GLU A 137 -24.99 -10.48 14.14
N LYS A 138 -24.24 -11.55 13.94
CA LYS A 138 -22.80 -11.51 13.69
C LYS A 138 -22.54 -11.91 12.26
N ASP A 139 -21.80 -11.07 11.54
CA ASP A 139 -21.31 -11.43 10.23
C ASP A 139 -20.11 -12.39 10.32
N PRO A 140 -19.70 -13.05 9.22
CA PRO A 140 -18.53 -13.94 9.20
C PRO A 140 -17.24 -13.30 9.72
N VAL A 141 -17.08 -11.98 9.56
CA VAL A 141 -15.91 -11.25 10.03
C VAL A 141 -15.98 -11.08 11.54
N ASP A 142 -17.15 -10.75 12.10
CA ASP A 142 -17.34 -10.70 13.56
C ASP A 142 -17.03 -12.04 14.22
N MET A 143 -17.58 -13.13 13.67
CA MET A 143 -17.36 -14.48 14.20
C MET A 143 -15.87 -14.82 14.21
N LEU A 144 -15.19 -14.53 13.11
CA LEU A 144 -13.76 -14.79 12.95
C LEU A 144 -12.92 -13.98 13.94
N LEU A 145 -13.15 -12.67 14.06
CA LEU A 145 -12.38 -11.83 14.99
C LEU A 145 -12.69 -12.14 16.47
N ASP A 146 -13.93 -12.53 16.80
CA ASP A 146 -14.31 -12.87 18.18
C ASP A 146 -13.83 -14.27 18.62
N GLU A 147 -13.66 -15.23 17.71
CA GLU A 147 -13.14 -16.56 18.05
C GLU A 147 -11.65 -16.49 18.35
N GLU A 148 -10.87 -15.85 17.46
CA GLU A 148 -9.41 -15.78 17.59
C GLU A 148 -8.98 -14.90 18.77
N ALA A 149 -9.75 -13.86 19.10
CA ALA A 149 -9.49 -12.99 20.25
C ALA A 149 -9.63 -13.66 21.63
N ARG A 150 -10.25 -14.85 21.71
CA ARG A 150 -10.40 -15.57 23.00
C ARG A 150 -9.07 -16.09 23.54
N HIS A 151 -8.07 -16.22 22.68
CA HIS A 151 -6.80 -16.83 23.05
C HIS A 151 -5.79 -15.82 23.60
N ILE A 152 -5.68 -14.61 23.01
CA ILE A 152 -4.78 -13.54 23.43
C ILE A 152 -5.40 -12.18 23.02
N ARG A 153 -5.42 -11.17 23.90
CA ARG A 153 -5.84 -9.82 23.50
C ARG A 153 -4.81 -9.20 22.56
N ARG A 154 -5.16 -9.10 21.27
CA ARG A 154 -4.31 -8.49 20.22
C ARG A 154 -4.73 -7.06 19.92
N ASP A 155 -3.80 -6.27 19.39
CA ASP A 155 -4.04 -4.86 19.07
C ASP A 155 -5.08 -4.70 17.96
N TYR A 156 -5.07 -5.59 16.96
CA TYR A 156 -6.08 -5.59 15.89
C TYR A 156 -7.51 -5.76 16.41
N TYR A 157 -7.70 -6.56 17.47
CA TYR A 157 -9.02 -6.78 18.07
C TYR A 157 -9.51 -5.52 18.80
N ASN A 158 -8.59 -4.81 19.47
CA ASN A 158 -8.90 -3.53 20.12
C ASN A 158 -9.36 -2.49 19.09
N ASP A 159 -8.66 -2.39 17.96
CA ASP A 159 -9.06 -1.48 16.89
C ASP A 159 -10.40 -1.87 16.28
N TYR A 160 -10.68 -3.17 16.11
CA TYR A 160 -11.99 -3.64 15.64
C TYR A 160 -13.11 -3.31 16.62
N GLN A 161 -12.90 -3.56 17.92
CA GLN A 161 -13.89 -3.26 18.95
C GLN A 161 -14.16 -1.76 19.04
N ARG A 162 -13.11 -0.91 18.95
CA ARG A 162 -13.27 0.54 18.88
C ARG A 162 -14.07 0.95 17.65
N TYR A 163 -13.76 0.37 16.49
CA TYR A 163 -14.54 0.57 15.29
C TYR A 163 -16.00 0.22 15.53
N GLN A 164 -16.32 -0.96 16.05
CA GLN A 164 -17.71 -1.40 16.32
C GLN A 164 -18.47 -0.41 17.20
N LEU A 165 -17.83 0.12 18.24
CA LEU A 165 -18.44 1.08 19.18
C LEU A 165 -18.70 2.48 18.57
N MET A 166 -18.08 2.83 17.44
CA MET A 166 -18.26 4.14 16.83
C MET A 166 -19.69 4.34 16.30
N GLN A 167 -20.29 5.49 16.61
CA GLN A 167 -21.60 5.91 16.09
C GLN A 167 -21.45 6.54 14.70
N VAL A 168 -21.23 5.70 13.69
CA VAL A 168 -21.04 6.08 12.28
C VAL A 168 -21.85 5.16 11.37
N ASP A 169 -22.11 5.61 10.13
CA ASP A 169 -22.70 4.74 9.11
C ASP A 169 -21.68 3.67 8.68
N LYS A 170 -21.82 2.47 9.24
CA LYS A 170 -20.93 1.33 9.00
C LYS A 170 -20.93 0.89 7.55
N ASN A 171 -22.08 0.93 6.87
CA ASN A 171 -22.17 0.55 5.46
C ASN A 171 -21.35 1.50 4.60
N ARG A 172 -21.44 2.81 4.89
CA ARG A 172 -20.63 3.82 4.20
C ARG A 172 -19.14 3.66 4.49
N VAL A 173 -18.76 3.34 5.72
CA VAL A 173 -17.34 3.08 6.08
C VAL A 173 -16.81 1.84 5.36
N ILE A 174 -17.54 0.72 5.39
CA ILE A 174 -17.16 -0.52 4.68
C ILE A 174 -17.05 -0.26 3.18
N LEU A 175 -18.01 0.46 2.58
CA LEU A 175 -17.96 0.85 1.18
C LEU A 175 -16.72 1.68 0.85
N ALA A 176 -16.38 2.64 1.70
CA ALA A 176 -15.16 3.44 1.52
C ALA A 176 -13.91 2.55 1.58
N CYS A 177 -13.81 1.64 2.55
CA CYS A 177 -12.72 0.68 2.64
C CYS A 177 -12.61 -0.18 1.37
N ARG A 178 -13.73 -0.70 0.85
CA ARG A 178 -13.77 -1.46 -0.41
C ARG A 178 -13.26 -0.65 -1.59
N ILE A 179 -13.64 0.63 -1.71
CA ILE A 179 -13.16 1.52 -2.78
C ILE A 179 -11.64 1.73 -2.65
N ILE A 180 -11.15 1.98 -1.43
CA ILE A 180 -9.73 2.21 -1.14
C ILE A 180 -8.90 0.99 -1.53
N ILE A 181 -9.29 -0.19 -1.05
CA ILE A 181 -8.58 -1.44 -1.33
C ILE A 181 -8.68 -1.79 -2.82
N ASN A 182 -9.84 -1.61 -3.46
CA ASN A 182 -9.98 -1.90 -4.89
C ASN A 182 -9.12 -0.98 -5.78
N ASP A 183 -9.07 0.33 -5.48
CA ASP A 183 -8.17 1.25 -6.19
C ASP A 183 -6.69 0.86 -6.00
N LEU A 184 -6.33 0.41 -4.79
CA LEU A 184 -5.00 -0.12 -4.54
C LEU A 184 -4.72 -1.40 -5.34
N LEU A 185 -5.66 -2.35 -5.36
CA LEU A 185 -5.52 -3.59 -6.11
C LEU A 185 -5.31 -3.31 -7.61
N GLY A 186 -6.05 -2.34 -8.16
CA GLY A 186 -5.85 -1.90 -9.54
C GLY A 186 -4.44 -1.34 -9.82
N LYS A 187 -3.85 -0.62 -8.84
CA LYS A 187 -2.49 -0.08 -8.93
C LYS A 187 -1.41 -1.17 -8.79
N LEU A 188 -1.57 -2.08 -7.84
CA LEU A 188 -0.56 -3.09 -7.51
C LEU A 188 -0.61 -4.32 -8.43
N TYR A 189 -1.80 -4.81 -8.76
CA TYR A 189 -2.01 -6.08 -9.47
C TYR A 189 -2.41 -5.91 -10.95
N ARG A 190 -2.40 -4.67 -11.48
CA ARG A 190 -2.64 -4.34 -12.90
C ARG A 190 -3.80 -5.12 -13.56
N TYR A 191 -5.06 -4.85 -13.21
CA TYR A 191 -6.29 -5.50 -13.77
C TYR A 191 -6.32 -7.05 -13.80
N ASP A 192 -5.22 -7.75 -13.50
CA ASP A 192 -5.09 -9.20 -13.42
C ASP A 192 -5.60 -9.75 -12.09
N TYR A 193 -6.23 -8.88 -11.28
CA TYR A 193 -6.97 -9.26 -10.09
C TYR A 193 -8.33 -9.91 -10.46
N ARG A 194 -8.23 -10.96 -11.27
CA ARG A 194 -9.23 -11.97 -11.59
C ARG A 194 -8.70 -13.37 -11.30
N PHE A 195 -7.59 -13.48 -10.59
CA PHE A 195 -7.18 -14.74 -10.02
C PHE A 195 -8.07 -15.01 -8.81
N SER A 196 -9.17 -15.72 -9.08
CA SER A 196 -9.58 -16.84 -8.22
C SER A 196 -8.31 -17.58 -7.86
N TYR A 197 -7.74 -17.30 -6.69
CA TYR A 197 -6.85 -18.24 -6.05
C TYR A 197 -7.75 -19.35 -5.54
N ASP A 198 -8.19 -20.20 -6.47
CA ASP A 198 -8.57 -21.59 -6.21
C ASP A 198 -7.27 -22.38 -5.91
N LEU A 199 -6.39 -21.80 -5.07
CA LEU A 199 -5.10 -22.33 -4.72
C LEU A 199 -5.28 -23.22 -3.49
N LEU A 200 -6.03 -24.31 -3.67
CA LEU A 200 -6.01 -25.47 -2.79
C LEU A 200 -6.00 -25.13 -1.28
N LEU A 201 -6.93 -24.32 -0.81
CA LEU A 201 -7.13 -24.06 0.63
C LEU A 201 -7.94 -25.19 1.29
N THR A 202 -7.56 -26.44 1.00
CA THR A 202 -8.19 -27.65 1.55
C THR A 202 -7.81 -27.90 3.01
N GLU A 203 -7.04 -27.02 3.64
CA GLU A 203 -6.68 -27.11 5.06
C GLU A 203 -7.74 -26.43 5.94
N GLU A 204 -8.09 -27.06 7.06
CA GLU A 204 -9.17 -26.61 7.98
C GLU A 204 -8.91 -25.22 8.61
N ASN A 205 -7.65 -24.79 8.68
CA ASN A 205 -7.24 -23.54 9.35
C ASN A 205 -7.15 -22.30 8.44
N SER A 206 -7.50 -22.40 7.16
CA SER A 206 -7.48 -21.24 6.24
C SER A 206 -8.54 -20.21 6.61
N ILE A 207 -8.17 -18.93 6.55
CA ILE A 207 -9.10 -17.80 6.77
C ILE A 207 -10.20 -17.80 5.72
N GLU A 208 -9.87 -18.02 4.45
CA GLU A 208 -10.86 -18.04 3.37
C GLU A 208 -11.89 -19.14 3.60
N ARG A 209 -11.44 -20.35 3.95
CA ARG A 209 -12.34 -21.47 4.26
C ARG A 209 -13.22 -21.18 5.49
N LYS A 210 -12.65 -20.60 6.56
CA LYS A 210 -13.40 -20.17 7.74
C LYS A 210 -14.48 -19.15 7.37
N LEU A 211 -14.15 -18.14 6.57
CA LEU A 211 -15.10 -17.12 6.10
C LEU A 211 -16.27 -17.74 5.32
N TYR A 212 -15.98 -18.64 4.37
CA TYR A 212 -17.03 -19.33 3.63
C TYR A 212 -17.89 -20.23 4.52
N ASN A 213 -17.29 -20.97 5.46
CA ASN A 213 -18.04 -21.83 6.37
C ASN A 213 -18.99 -21.00 7.26
N TYR A 214 -18.51 -19.90 7.86
CA TYR A 214 -19.37 -19.01 8.65
C TYR A 214 -20.45 -18.34 7.78
N GLY A 215 -20.13 -18.00 6.53
CA GLY A 215 -21.11 -17.45 5.58
C GLY A 215 -22.17 -18.45 5.11
N GLN A 216 -21.88 -19.75 5.14
CA GLN A 216 -22.82 -20.82 4.80
C GLN A 216 -23.65 -21.32 5.98
N ALA A 217 -23.12 -21.23 7.21
CA ALA A 217 -23.82 -21.67 8.42
C ALA A 217 -25.18 -20.95 8.64
N GLU A 218 -25.37 -19.73 8.11
CA GLU A 218 -26.67 -19.03 8.14
C GLU A 218 -27.78 -19.76 7.34
N TRP A 219 -27.45 -20.67 6.39
CA TRP A 219 -28.43 -21.35 5.53
C TRP A 219 -28.80 -22.78 5.96
N GLU A 220 -28.03 -23.41 6.85
CA GLU A 220 -28.32 -24.77 7.31
C GLU A 220 -29.35 -24.81 8.47
N ASP A 221 -29.52 -23.70 9.20
CA ASP A 221 -30.48 -23.62 10.31
C ASP A 221 -31.92 -23.31 9.85
N GLU A 222 -32.15 -22.90 8.59
CA GLU A 222 -33.48 -22.64 8.04
C GLU A 222 -34.17 -23.87 7.41
N GLU A 223 -33.51 -25.02 7.29
CA GLU A 223 -34.07 -26.20 6.59
C GLU A 223 -34.68 -27.28 7.51
N TYR A 224 -34.91 -26.98 8.80
CA TYR A 224 -35.61 -27.87 9.74
C TYR A 224 -36.75 -27.17 10.49
N GLU A 225 -37.90 -27.02 9.84
CA GLU A 225 -39.20 -27.06 10.53
C GLU A 225 -40.03 -28.26 10.02
N PRO A 226 -40.55 -29.13 10.92
CA PRO A 226 -41.25 -30.37 10.58
C PRO A 226 -42.70 -30.20 10.06
#